data_AF-A0A0C2T447-F1
#
_entry.id   AF-A0A0C2T447-F1
#
_cell.length_a   1.000
_cell.length_b   1.000
_cell.length_c   1.000
_cell.angle_alpha   90.00
_cell.angle_beta   90.00
_cell.angle_gamma   90.00
#
_symmetry.space_group_name_H-M   'P 1'
#
loop_
_entity.id
_entity.type
_entity.pdbx_description
1 polymer ?
#
loop_
_entity_poly.entity_id
_entity_poly.type
_entity_poly.pdbx_seq_one_letter_code
_entity_poly.pdbx_strand_id
1 'polypeptide(L)'
;MWPTPPPYYILFAHAPLSSANPGALSNTLRHPTVQYHYQDDPLLSLLPQHPDEHVLVLDYDPDSAAIPTVQSLSKTLVVTGLRIDEAPGAAAADEGDVKNDKMYTIETTEIEDPVISTPQNDKNSAHNALDKFKRRNALLRRALQYPNDSESSEFEHSTSQTTIPPPQ
;
A
#
# COMPACT_ATOMS: atom_id res chain seq x y z
N MET A 1 21.56 -1.02 21.79
CA MET A 1 20.78 -0.35 20.74
C MET A 1 19.34 -0.41 21.20
N TRP A 2 18.63 0.71 21.26
CA TRP A 2 17.19 0.68 21.52
C TRP A 2 16.48 0.15 20.27
N PRO A 3 15.41 -0.64 20.39
CA PRO A 3 14.67 -1.13 19.24
C PRO A 3 14.11 0.03 18.44
N THR A 4 14.11 -0.11 17.11
CA THR A 4 13.56 0.88 16.18
C THR A 4 12.08 1.12 16.51
N PRO A 5 11.61 2.39 16.57
CA PRO A 5 10.21 2.67 16.85
C PRO A 5 9.29 2.01 15.82
N PRO A 6 8.08 1.59 16.23
CA PRO A 6 7.15 0.95 15.31
C PRO A 6 6.68 1.91 14.20
N PRO A 7 6.21 1.39 13.06
CA PRO A 7 5.67 2.19 11.95
C PRO A 7 4.56 3.15 12.41
N TYR A 8 4.75 4.45 12.21
CA TYR A 8 3.81 5.48 12.68
C TYR A 8 3.03 6.14 11.54
N TYR A 9 3.71 6.49 10.45
CA TYR A 9 3.11 7.16 9.30
C TYR A 9 2.54 6.13 8.34
N ILE A 10 1.33 5.63 8.62
CA ILE A 10 0.65 4.64 7.78
C ILE A 10 -0.47 5.31 6.98
N LEU A 11 -0.47 5.08 5.67
CA LEU A 11 -1.45 5.56 4.72
C LEU A 11 -2.06 4.40 3.93
N PHE A 12 -3.31 4.62 3.50
CA PHE A 12 -4.10 3.66 2.75
C PHE A 12 -4.52 4.26 1.41
N ALA A 13 -4.09 3.63 0.32
CA ALA A 13 -4.49 3.96 -1.05
C ALA A 13 -5.47 2.89 -1.57
N HIS A 14 -6.73 3.26 -1.74
CA HIS A 14 -7.78 2.32 -2.16
C HIS A 14 -8.14 2.49 -3.63
N ALA A 15 -7.93 1.47 -4.45
CA ALA A 15 -8.35 1.46 -5.85
C ALA A 15 -9.70 0.73 -6.01
N PRO A 16 -10.83 1.46 -6.17
CA PRO A 16 -12.11 0.81 -6.44
C PRO A 16 -12.08 0.16 -7.81
N LEU A 17 -12.61 -1.06 -7.91
CA LEU A 17 -12.71 -1.77 -9.19
C LEU A 17 -13.58 -1.03 -10.20
N SER A 18 -14.43 -0.09 -9.80
CA SER A 18 -15.29 0.68 -10.71
C SER A 18 -14.56 1.83 -11.42
N SER A 19 -13.29 2.10 -11.10
CA SER A 19 -12.56 3.27 -11.61
C SER A 19 -12.38 3.24 -13.13
N ALA A 20 -12.59 4.41 -13.76
CA ALA A 20 -12.47 4.62 -15.20
C ALA A 20 -11.05 4.35 -15.73
N ASN A 21 -10.03 4.36 -14.85
CA ASN A 21 -8.65 4.01 -15.21
C ASN A 21 -8.24 2.69 -14.53
N PRO A 22 -8.40 1.54 -15.23
CA PRO A 22 -8.14 0.23 -14.67
C PRO A 22 -6.66 0.04 -14.30
N GLY A 23 -6.37 -0.09 -13.00
CA GLY A 23 -5.01 -0.27 -12.48
C GLY A 23 -4.36 1.00 -11.92
N ALA A 24 -4.97 2.18 -12.11
CA ALA A 24 -4.53 3.39 -11.43
C ALA A 24 -4.97 3.32 -9.95
N LEU A 25 -4.01 3.56 -9.04
CA LEU A 25 -4.34 3.80 -7.64
C LEU A 25 -5.26 5.00 -7.53
N SER A 26 -6.18 4.97 -6.57
CA SER A 26 -6.84 6.21 -6.21
C SER A 26 -5.80 7.18 -5.65
N ASN A 27 -5.89 8.45 -6.06
CA ASN A 27 -5.14 9.53 -5.46
C ASN A 27 -5.67 9.92 -4.06
N THR A 28 -6.63 9.16 -3.53
CA THR A 28 -7.17 9.37 -2.18
C THR A 28 -6.41 8.51 -1.18
N LEU A 29 -5.51 9.16 -0.43
CA LEU A 29 -4.83 8.59 0.72
C LEU A 29 -5.70 8.78 1.97
N ARG A 30 -5.85 7.74 2.77
CA ARG A 30 -6.61 7.76 4.02
C ARG A 30 -5.74 7.26 5.18
N HIS A 31 -6.03 7.72 6.38
CA HIS A 31 -5.44 7.18 7.60
C HIS A 31 -6.30 6.04 8.15
N PRO A 32 -5.74 4.83 8.33
CA PRO A 32 -6.43 3.78 9.05
C PRO A 32 -6.37 4.02 10.56
N THR A 33 -7.22 3.34 11.30
CA THR A 33 -7.01 3.13 12.74
C THR A 33 -5.91 2.10 12.91
N VAL A 34 -4.80 2.49 13.57
CA VAL A 34 -3.64 1.62 13.78
C VAL A 34 -3.70 1.02 15.18
N GLN A 35 -3.50 -0.29 15.27
CA GLN A 35 -3.36 -1.02 16.53
C GLN A 35 -2.05 -1.81 16.46
N TYR A 36 -1.22 -1.68 17.49
CA TYR A 36 0.03 -2.42 17.58
C TYR A 36 -0.20 -3.68 18.39
N HIS A 37 0.18 -4.81 17.81
CA HIS A 37 0.16 -6.11 18.48
C HIS A 37 1.58 -6.63 18.59
N TYR A 38 1.95 -7.07 19.79
CA TYR A 38 3.25 -7.65 20.09
C TYR A 38 3.14 -9.18 20.19
N GLN A 39 4.29 -9.86 20.26
CA GLN A 39 4.34 -11.33 20.28
C GLN A 39 3.59 -11.96 21.47
N ASP A 40 3.43 -11.22 22.56
CA ASP A 40 2.74 -11.66 23.77
C ASP A 40 1.21 -11.43 23.73
N ASP A 41 0.69 -10.76 22.70
CA ASP A 41 -0.73 -10.45 22.59
C ASP A 41 -1.55 -11.65 22.06
N PRO A 42 -2.84 -11.77 22.45
CA PRO A 42 -3.69 -12.86 21.97
C PRO A 42 -4.04 -12.72 20.47
N LEU A 43 -3.81 -13.77 19.68
CA LEU A 43 -4.09 -13.75 18.22
C LEU A 43 -5.54 -13.42 17.84
N LEU A 44 -6.49 -13.67 18.74
CA LEU A 44 -7.92 -13.40 18.50
C LEU A 44 -8.23 -11.91 18.38
N SER A 45 -7.37 -11.01 18.87
CA SER A 45 -7.57 -9.57 18.72
C SER A 45 -7.39 -9.07 17.27
N LEU A 46 -6.75 -9.87 16.40
CA LEU A 46 -6.53 -9.54 15.00
C LEU A 46 -7.73 -9.87 14.10
N LEU A 47 -8.75 -10.54 14.63
CA LEU A 47 -9.91 -10.94 13.83
C LEU A 47 -10.90 -9.78 13.70
N PRO A 48 -11.50 -9.58 12.51
CA PRO A 48 -12.59 -8.62 12.35
C PRO A 48 -13.71 -8.93 13.34
N GLN A 49 -14.14 -7.93 14.11
CA GLN A 49 -15.23 -8.03 15.08
C GLN A 49 -16.59 -7.76 14.43
N HIS A 50 -16.60 -7.03 13.31
CA HIS A 50 -17.81 -6.70 12.56
C HIS A 50 -17.74 -7.17 11.10
N PRO A 51 -18.88 -7.48 10.46
CA PRO A 51 -18.92 -7.89 9.05
C PRO A 51 -18.38 -6.85 8.08
N ASP A 52 -18.55 -5.57 8.41
CA ASP A 52 -18.14 -4.43 7.59
C ASP A 52 -16.72 -3.94 7.93
N GLU A 53 -16.02 -4.64 8.83
CA GLU A 53 -14.67 -4.29 9.24
C GLU A 53 -13.64 -4.88 8.28
N HIS A 54 -12.67 -4.05 7.91
CA HIS A 54 -11.53 -4.47 7.11
C HIS A 54 -10.27 -4.42 7.95
N VAL A 55 -9.69 -5.60 8.19
CA VAL A 55 -8.44 -5.73 8.94
C VAL A 55 -7.30 -6.04 7.98
N LEU A 56 -6.23 -5.27 8.11
CA LEU A 56 -4.96 -5.43 7.42
C LEU A 56 -3.86 -5.57 8.47
N VAL A 57 -2.95 -6.52 8.27
CA VAL A 57 -1.86 -6.80 9.20
C VAL A 57 -0.55 -6.44 8.51
N LEU A 58 0.14 -5.43 9.05
CA LEU A 58 1.52 -5.09 8.68
C LEU A 58 2.46 -5.85 9.62
N ASP A 59 3.14 -6.85 9.09
CA ASP A 59 4.16 -7.62 9.81
C ASP A 59 5.48 -6.86 9.78
N TYR A 60 5.89 -6.37 10.94
CA TYR A 60 7.05 -5.52 11.14
C TYR A 60 7.93 -6.10 12.24
N ASP A 61 9.18 -6.41 11.89
CA ASP A 61 10.21 -6.83 12.82
C ASP A 61 11.29 -5.73 12.90
N PRO A 62 11.45 -5.05 14.05
CA PRO A 62 12.44 -3.97 14.20
C PRO A 62 13.89 -4.46 14.12
N ASP A 63 14.13 -5.75 14.35
CA ASP A 63 15.46 -6.35 14.35
C ASP A 63 15.82 -6.97 12.98
N SER A 64 14.84 -7.07 12.08
CA SER A 64 15.02 -7.59 10.73
C SER A 64 15.26 -6.47 9.72
N ALA A 65 16.20 -6.70 8.81
CA ALA A 65 16.39 -5.86 7.63
C ALA A 65 15.39 -6.18 6.50
N ALA A 66 14.53 -7.19 6.67
CA ALA A 66 13.54 -7.56 5.67
C ALA A 66 12.47 -6.46 5.50
N ILE A 67 11.99 -6.32 4.27
CA ILE A 67 10.87 -5.41 3.98
C ILE A 67 9.61 -5.94 4.68
N PRO A 68 8.90 -5.10 5.45
CA PRO A 68 7.64 -5.47 6.06
C PRO A 68 6.62 -5.97 5.04
N THR A 69 5.78 -6.92 5.44
CA THR A 69 4.71 -7.44 4.57
C THR A 69 3.35 -7.04 5.10
N VAL A 70 2.38 -6.90 4.22
CA VAL A 70 1.00 -6.57 4.56
C VAL A 70 0.09 -7.65 4.04
N GLN A 71 -0.75 -8.16 4.93
CA GLN A 71 -1.75 -9.17 4.62
C GLN A 71 -3.14 -8.61 4.89
N SER A 72 -4.10 -8.97 4.05
CA SER A 72 -5.50 -8.68 4.32
C SER A 72 -6.17 -9.87 4.99
N LEU A 73 -6.86 -9.62 6.10
CA LEU A 73 -7.77 -10.57 6.74
C LEU A 73 -9.23 -10.34 6.32
N SER A 74 -9.45 -9.41 5.40
CA SER A 74 -10.76 -9.03 4.90
C SER A 74 -11.22 -9.94 3.76
N LYS A 75 -12.53 -10.19 3.67
CA LYS A 75 -13.10 -11.02 2.59
C LYS A 75 -13.13 -10.31 1.24
N THR A 76 -13.44 -9.02 1.25
CA THR A 76 -13.67 -8.22 0.04
C THR A 76 -12.53 -7.28 -0.28
N LEU A 77 -11.51 -7.17 0.58
CA LEU A 77 -10.40 -6.24 0.39
C LEU A 77 -9.10 -7.01 0.25
N VAL A 78 -8.32 -6.71 -0.77
CA VAL A 78 -7.02 -7.35 -1.02
C VAL A 78 -5.92 -6.31 -1.15
N VAL A 79 -4.76 -6.63 -0.58
CA VAL A 79 -3.53 -5.85 -0.70
C VAL A 79 -2.89 -6.12 -2.05
N THR A 80 -2.54 -5.06 -2.75
CA THR A 80 -1.88 -5.12 -4.07
C THR A 80 -0.47 -4.55 -4.05
N GLY A 81 -0.07 -3.89 -2.96
CA GLY A 81 1.24 -3.29 -2.83
C GLY A 81 1.50 -2.67 -1.45
N LEU A 82 2.79 -2.50 -1.15
CA LEU A 82 3.30 -1.71 -0.05
C LEU A 82 4.41 -0.81 -0.59
N ARG A 83 4.31 0.49 -0.34
CA ARG A 83 5.36 1.46 -0.66
C ARG A 83 5.89 2.06 0.62
N ILE A 84 7.22 2.18 0.71
CA ILE A 84 7.91 2.71 1.88
C ILE A 84 8.74 3.89 1.40
N ASP A 85 8.39 5.07 1.88
CA ASP A 85 9.04 6.33 1.51
C ASP A 85 9.47 7.07 2.80
N GLU A 86 10.29 8.11 2.67
CA GLU A 86 10.58 9.00 3.79
C GLU A 86 9.34 9.84 4.13
N ALA A 87 9.01 9.94 5.42
CA ALA A 87 7.84 10.67 5.89
C ALA A 87 8.09 12.19 5.81
N PRO A 88 7.32 12.95 5.01
CA PRO A 88 7.50 14.39 4.89
C PRO A 88 7.32 15.08 6.24
N GLY A 89 8.35 15.82 6.66
CA GLY A 89 8.33 16.56 7.93
C GLY A 89 8.69 15.74 9.18
N ALA A 90 9.00 14.45 9.06
CA ALA A 90 9.51 13.66 10.18
C ALA A 90 10.91 14.14 10.64
N ALA A 91 11.78 14.52 9.70
CA ALA A 91 13.09 15.10 10.00
C ALA A 91 13.06 16.45 10.74
N ALA A 92 11.88 17.09 10.85
CA ALA A 92 11.69 18.35 11.58
C ALA A 92 11.03 18.14 12.95
N ALA A 93 10.68 16.91 13.32
CA ALA A 93 10.14 16.59 14.63
C ALA A 93 11.26 16.64 15.67
N ASP A 94 11.02 17.44 16.72
CA ASP A 94 11.95 17.82 17.79
C ASP A 94 12.60 16.60 18.50
N GLU A 95 13.81 16.80 19.03
CA GLU A 95 14.75 15.78 19.58
C GLU A 95 14.21 14.89 20.74
N GLY A 96 12.92 15.01 21.10
CA GLY A 96 12.30 14.34 22.24
C GLY A 96 11.41 13.12 21.93
N ASP A 97 10.94 12.94 20.69
CA ASP A 97 9.97 11.87 20.35
C ASP A 97 10.49 11.03 19.18
N VAL A 98 11.24 9.97 19.49
CA VAL A 98 11.88 9.08 18.51
C VAL A 98 10.79 8.28 17.80
N LYS A 99 10.27 8.81 16.69
CA LYS A 99 9.30 8.14 15.81
C LYS A 99 10.02 7.51 14.62
N ASN A 100 9.33 6.58 13.97
CA ASN A 100 9.83 6.00 12.73
C ASN A 100 9.67 7.01 11.60
N ASP A 101 10.77 7.44 10.99
CA ASP A 101 10.78 8.45 9.91
C ASP A 101 10.28 7.91 8.56
N LYS A 102 9.87 6.64 8.50
CA LYS A 102 9.33 6.02 7.28
C LYS A 102 7.81 6.13 7.22
N MET A 103 7.33 6.39 6.01
CA MET A 103 5.92 6.39 5.63
C MET A 103 5.59 5.12 4.86
N TYR A 104 4.54 4.43 5.28
CA TYR A 104 4.08 3.17 4.73
C TYR A 104 2.76 3.41 4.02
N THR A 105 2.74 3.31 2.70
CA THR A 105 1.53 3.40 1.89
C THR A 105 1.08 2.00 1.48
N ILE A 106 -0.04 1.56 2.06
CA ILE A 106 -0.68 0.27 1.77
C ILE A 106 -1.66 0.45 0.63
N GLU A 107 -1.47 -0.32 -0.43
CA GLU A 107 -2.30 -0.28 -1.62
C GLU A 107 -3.28 -1.43 -1.61
N THR A 108 -4.55 -1.13 -1.81
CA THR A 108 -5.60 -2.15 -1.81
C THR A 108 -6.62 -1.98 -2.92
N THR A 109 -7.37 -3.03 -3.13
CA THR A 109 -8.49 -3.07 -4.06
C THR A 109 -9.61 -3.92 -3.50
N GLU A 110 -10.84 -3.59 -3.86
CA GLU A 110 -12.00 -4.41 -3.49
C GLU A 110 -12.17 -5.57 -4.47
N ILE A 111 -12.76 -6.68 -4.04
CA ILE A 111 -13.16 -7.80 -4.88
C ILE A 111 -14.68 -7.83 -4.93
N GLU A 112 -15.25 -7.72 -6.14
CA GLU A 112 -16.68 -7.95 -6.36
C GLU A 112 -17.02 -9.44 -6.17
N ASP A 113 -18.10 -9.72 -5.45
CA ASP A 113 -18.69 -11.05 -5.38
C ASP A 113 -19.12 -11.52 -6.78
N PRO A 114 -18.72 -12.74 -7.22
CA PRO A 114 -18.97 -13.23 -8.58
C PRO A 114 -20.45 -13.55 -8.89
N VAL A 115 -21.36 -13.39 -7.93
CA VAL A 115 -22.71 -13.96 -8.00
C VAL A 115 -23.73 -13.06 -8.73
N ILE A 116 -23.44 -11.78 -8.94
CA ILE A 116 -24.41 -10.84 -9.54
C ILE A 116 -23.83 -10.25 -10.83
N SER A 117 -23.97 -10.98 -11.93
CA SER A 117 -23.90 -10.39 -13.27
C SER A 117 -25.09 -10.92 -14.05
N THR A 118 -26.20 -10.19 -13.98
CA THR A 118 -27.38 -10.41 -14.82
C THR A 118 -26.99 -10.23 -16.30
N PRO A 119 -27.58 -11.00 -17.23
CA PRO A 119 -27.25 -10.92 -18.65
C PRO A 119 -27.88 -9.65 -19.24
N GLN A 120 -27.16 -8.52 -19.16
CA GLN A 120 -27.63 -7.24 -19.67
C GLN A 120 -26.93 -6.90 -21.00
N ASN A 121 -27.67 -7.09 -22.08
CA ASN A 121 -27.52 -6.48 -23.41
C ASN A 121 -26.20 -6.77 -24.17
N ASP A 122 -26.25 -7.73 -25.08
CA ASP A 122 -25.10 -8.41 -25.70
C ASP A 122 -24.02 -7.50 -26.33
N LYS A 123 -24.37 -6.36 -26.93
CA LYS A 123 -23.38 -5.46 -27.56
C LYS A 123 -22.62 -4.59 -26.57
N ASN A 124 -23.30 -4.11 -25.54
CA ASN A 124 -22.64 -3.40 -24.43
C ASN A 124 -21.92 -4.40 -23.51
N SER A 125 -22.38 -5.66 -23.49
CA SER A 125 -21.77 -6.71 -22.69
C SER A 125 -20.33 -7.03 -23.13
N ALA A 126 -20.03 -7.03 -24.44
CA ALA A 126 -18.72 -7.43 -24.94
C ALA A 126 -17.62 -6.41 -24.59
N HIS A 127 -17.89 -5.11 -24.78
CA HIS A 127 -16.94 -4.06 -24.39
C HIS A 127 -16.78 -4.00 -22.87
N ASN A 128 -17.88 -4.06 -22.11
CA ASN A 128 -17.82 -4.09 -20.65
C ASN A 128 -17.07 -5.33 -20.13
N ALA A 129 -17.26 -6.50 -20.74
CA ALA A 129 -16.55 -7.73 -20.39
C ALA A 129 -15.06 -7.62 -20.67
N LEU A 130 -14.68 -7.04 -21.83
CA LEU A 130 -13.29 -6.83 -22.19
C LEU A 130 -12.60 -5.82 -21.24
N ASP A 131 -13.28 -4.73 -20.90
CA ASP A 131 -12.75 -3.72 -19.98
C ASP A 131 -12.59 -4.28 -18.57
N LYS A 132 -13.58 -5.06 -18.10
CA LYS A 132 -13.50 -5.80 -16.83
C LYS A 132 -12.35 -6.82 -16.84
N PHE A 133 -12.16 -7.53 -17.95
CA PHE A 133 -11.05 -8.47 -18.10
C PHE A 133 -9.69 -7.77 -18.06
N LYS A 134 -9.51 -6.70 -18.84
CA LYS A 134 -8.27 -5.90 -18.84
C LYS A 134 -7.96 -5.37 -17.45
N ARG A 135 -8.98 -4.85 -16.74
CA ARG A 135 -8.86 -4.37 -15.36
C ARG A 135 -8.36 -5.46 -14.41
N ARG A 136 -8.99 -6.62 -14.44
CA ARG A 136 -8.59 -7.77 -13.60
C ARG A 136 -7.18 -8.25 -13.93
N ASN A 137 -6.82 -8.33 -15.21
CA ASN A 137 -5.50 -8.79 -15.62
C ASN A 137 -4.39 -7.82 -15.18
N ALA A 138 -4.63 -6.51 -15.27
CA ALA A 138 -3.69 -5.50 -14.74
C ALA A 138 -3.50 -5.64 -13.22
N LEU A 139 -4.60 -5.84 -12.48
CA LEU A 139 -4.58 -6.04 -11.04
C LEU A 139 -3.86 -7.33 -10.63
N LEU A 140 -4.09 -8.43 -11.35
CA LEU A 140 -3.39 -9.70 -11.11
C LEU A 140 -1.89 -9.57 -11.34
N ARG A 141 -1.47 -8.88 -12.40
CA ARG A 141 -0.04 -8.65 -12.67
C ARG A 141 0.65 -7.92 -11.53
N ARG A 142 -0.01 -6.88 -11.00
CA ARG A 142 0.48 -6.12 -9.85
C ARG A 142 0.53 -6.99 -8.58
N ALA A 143 -0.54 -7.73 -8.29
CA ALA A 143 -0.59 -8.60 -7.12
C ALA A 143 0.50 -9.69 -7.16
N LEU A 144 0.87 -10.18 -8.36
CA LEU A 144 1.97 -11.14 -8.52
C LEU A 144 3.36 -10.52 -8.37
N GLN A 145 3.49 -9.20 -8.50
CA GLN A 145 4.75 -8.49 -8.29
C GLN A 145 5.01 -8.23 -6.81
N TYR A 146 3.96 -8.11 -6.00
CA TYR A 146 4.05 -7.99 -4.55
C TYR A 146 4.63 -9.27 -3.91
N PRO A 147 5.61 -9.16 -2.97
CA PRO A 147 6.14 -7.94 -2.33
C PRO A 147 7.39 -7.31 -2.98
N ASN A 148 7.83 -7.78 -4.14
CA ASN A 148 9.18 -7.52 -4.70
C ASN A 148 9.42 -6.09 -5.25
N ASP A 149 8.45 -5.17 -5.19
CA ASP A 149 8.57 -3.83 -5.80
C ASP A 149 9.34 -2.79 -4.95
N SER A 150 9.89 -3.16 -3.78
CA SER A 150 10.59 -2.20 -2.91
C SER A 150 12.08 -2.01 -3.23
N GLU A 151 12.65 -2.71 -4.22
CA GLU A 151 14.10 -2.65 -4.52
C GLU A 151 14.55 -1.55 -5.50
N SER A 152 13.69 -0.62 -5.96
CA SER A 152 14.13 0.37 -6.96
C SER A 152 13.49 1.74 -6.80
N SER A 153 14.03 2.55 -5.88
CA SER A 153 14.02 4.01 -5.95
C SER A 153 15.24 4.63 -5.22
N GLU A 154 16.40 3.96 -5.28
CA GLU A 154 17.71 4.57 -5.02
C GLU A 154 18.51 4.53 -6.33
N PHE A 155 19.24 5.62 -6.65
CA PHE A 155 19.98 5.94 -7.89
C PHE A 155 19.10 6.42 -9.07
N GLU A 156 19.15 7.65 -9.59
CA GLU A 156 20.16 8.73 -9.52
C GLU A 156 19.49 10.11 -9.68
N HIS A 157 19.83 11.06 -8.82
CA HIS A 157 19.95 12.48 -9.20
C HIS A 157 21.08 13.09 -8.37
N SER A 158 22.31 12.67 -8.66
CA SER A 158 23.51 13.39 -8.25
C SER A 158 23.97 14.25 -9.42
N THR A 159 23.26 15.35 -9.69
CA THR A 159 23.74 16.36 -10.64
C THR A 159 24.72 17.26 -9.90
N SER A 160 26.00 16.85 -9.85
CA SER A 160 27.09 17.73 -9.41
C SER A 160 27.19 18.92 -10.37
N GLN A 161 26.68 20.07 -9.94
CA GLN A 161 26.78 21.34 -10.64
C GLN A 161 28.23 21.88 -10.48
N THR A 162 29.10 21.61 -11.45
CA THR A 162 30.44 22.22 -11.52
C THR A 162 30.33 23.56 -12.26
N THR A 163 30.32 24.66 -11.50
CA THR A 163 30.42 26.03 -12.02
C THR A 163 31.85 26.31 -12.46
N ILE A 164 32.07 26.48 -13.76
CA ILE A 164 33.33 26.98 -14.34
C ILE A 164 33.22 28.50 -14.48
N PRO A 165 34.09 29.33 -13.87
CA PRO A 165 34.08 30.77 -14.08
C PRO A 165 34.75 31.16 -15.42
N PRO A 166 34.37 32.32 -16.00
CA PRO A 166 34.83 32.73 -17.33
C PRO A 166 36.27 33.26 -17.33
N PRO A 167 36.98 33.16 -18.48
CA PRO A 167 38.35 33.64 -18.63
C PRO A 167 38.42 35.18 -18.67
N GLN A 168 39.54 35.72 -18.14
CA GLN A 168 39.93 37.14 -18.24
C GLN A 168 40.55 37.47 -19.58
#